data_AF-A0A7K2Z771-F1
#
_entry.id   AF-A0A7K2Z771-F1
#
_cell.length_a   1.000
_cell.length_b   1.000
_cell.length_c   1.000
_cell.angle_alpha   90.00
_cell.angle_beta   90.00
_cell.angle_gamma   90.00
#
_symmetry.space_group_name_H-M   'P 1'
#
loop_
_entity.id
_entity.type
_entity.pdbx_description
1 polymer ?
#
loop_
_entity_poly.entity_id
_entity_poly.type
_entity_poly.pdbx_seq_one_letter_code
_entity_poly.pdbx_strand_id
1 'polypeptide(L)' 'MTVRVMLVSPAMNAALREARFDGDAPLDRAGERSARAAAAAVPRSGAV' A
#
# COMPACT_ATOMS: atom_id res chain seq x y z
N MET A 1 -27.54 -4.94 -5.19
CA MET A 1 -26.35 -5.44 -4.46
C MET A 1 -25.20 -4.49 -4.78
N THR A 2 -24.53 -3.92 -3.77
CA THR A 2 -23.57 -2.82 -3.96
C THR A 2 -22.22 -3.20 -3.39
N VAL A 3 -21.14 -3.00 -4.16
CA VAL A 3 -19.75 -3.27 -3.75
C VAL A 3 -19.00 -1.94 -3.61
N ARG A 4 -18.19 -1.82 -2.54
CA ARG A 4 -17.29 -0.69 -2.32
C ARG A 4 -15.86 -1.16 -2.47
N VAL A 5 -15.09 -0.50 -3.33
CA VAL A 5 -13.69 -0.83 -3.62
C VAL A 5 -12.82 0.39 -3.33
N MET A 6 -11.67 0.16 -2.70
CA MET A 6 -10.61 1.15 -2.52
C MET A 6 -9.33 0.58 -3.14
N LEU A 7 -8.71 1.33 -4.05
CA LEU A 7 -7.41 0.99 -4.63
C LEU A 7 -6.34 1.82 -3.92
N VAL A 8 -5.26 1.15 -3.51
CA VAL A 8 -4.15 1.78 -2.78
C VAL A 8 -2.89 1.57 -3.61
N SER A 9 -2.20 2.67 -3.93
CA SER A 9 -0.90 2.59 -4.61
C SER A 9 0.16 1.97 -3.70
N PRO A 10 1.13 1.21 -4.25
CA PRO A 10 2.23 0.66 -3.46
C PRO A 10 3.03 1.74 -2.74
N ALA A 11 3.49 1.45 -1.53
CA ALA A 11 4.45 2.31 -0.84
C ALA A 11 5.86 2.12 -1.41
N MET A 12 6.74 3.12 -1.21
CA MET A 12 8.09 3.10 -1.79
C MET A 12 8.93 1.90 -1.34
N ASN A 13 9.65 1.33 -2.29
CA ASN A 13 10.76 0.40 -2.08
C ASN A 13 11.98 0.87 -2.90
N ALA A 14 13.08 0.12 -2.83
CA ALA A 14 14.31 0.44 -3.56
C ALA A 14 14.08 0.40 -5.09
N ALA A 15 13.43 -0.64 -5.61
CA ALA A 15 13.22 -0.80 -7.05
C ALA A 15 12.37 0.34 -7.66
N LEU A 16 11.30 0.76 -6.98
CA LEU A 16 10.45 1.87 -7.42
C LEU A 16 11.24 3.19 -7.45
N ARG A 17 12.16 3.39 -6.49
CA ARG A 17 13.05 4.56 -6.47
C ARG A 17 14.04 4.55 -7.62
N GLU A 18 14.51 3.37 -8.00
CA GLU A 18 15.42 3.14 -9.12
C GLU A 18 14.70 3.12 -10.48
N ALA A 19 13.37 3.31 -10.51
CA ALA A 19 12.54 3.18 -11.70
C ALA A 19 12.69 1.81 -12.40
N ARG A 20 12.79 0.74 -11.59
CA ARG A 20 12.96 -0.64 -12.04
C ARG A 20 11.69 -1.45 -11.81
N PHE A 21 11.40 -2.38 -12.71
CA PHE A 21 10.41 -3.43 -12.49
C PHE A 21 10.96 -4.48 -11.51
N ASP A 22 10.16 -4.80 -10.50
CA ASP A 22 10.46 -5.81 -9.49
C ASP A 22 9.13 -6.42 -9.00
N GLY A 23 9.18 -7.65 -8.48
CA GLY A 23 8.00 -8.38 -8.02
C GLY A 23 7.78 -8.30 -6.51
N ASP A 24 8.84 -8.59 -5.75
CA ASP A 24 8.72 -8.90 -4.31
C ASP A 24 9.67 -8.06 -3.44
N ALA A 25 10.21 -6.96 -3.97
CA ALA A 25 11.09 -6.09 -3.21
C ALA A 25 10.39 -5.56 -1.94
N PRO A 26 11.00 -5.74 -0.75
CA PRO A 26 10.43 -5.26 0.49
C PRO A 26 10.33 -3.74 0.50
N LEU A 27 9.38 -3.19 1.27
CA LEU A 27 9.25 -1.75 1.45
C LEU A 27 10.53 -1.15 2.03
N ASP A 28 10.84 0.08 1.63
CA ASP A 28 11.87 0.85 2.32
C ASP A 28 11.31 1.42 3.64
N ARG A 29 12.19 1.93 4.52
CA ARG A 29 11.77 2.45 5.83
C ARG A 29 10.75 3.59 5.71
N ALA A 30 10.80 4.41 4.67
CA ALA A 30 9.83 5.48 4.44
C ALA A 30 8.49 4.90 3.95
N GLY A 31 8.55 3.92 3.06
CA GLY A 31 7.40 3.15 2.59
C GLY A 31 6.64 2.48 3.73
N GLU A 32 7.33 1.82 4.66
CA GLU A 32 6.69 1.22 5.82
C GLU A 32 5.99 2.26 6.73
N ARG A 33 6.63 3.41 6.97
CA ARG A 33 6.02 4.48 7.78
C ARG A 33 4.76 5.03 7.11
N SER A 34 4.82 5.26 5.79
CA SER A 34 3.68 5.71 5.00
C SER A 34 2.53 4.69 5.05
N ALA A 35 2.83 3.41 4.86
CA ALA A 35 1.83 2.34 4.92
C ALA A 35 1.15 2.26 6.30
N ARG A 36 1.92 2.36 7.38
CA ARG A 36 1.38 2.40 8.74
C ARG A 36 0.51 3.65 8.99
N ALA A 37 0.92 4.81 8.49
CA ALA A 37 0.13 6.03 8.59
C ALA A 37 -1.20 5.94 7.82
N ALA A 38 -1.19 5.29 6.64
CA ALA A 38 -2.38 5.11 5.82
C ALA A 38 -3.42 4.17 6.46
N ALA A 39 -3.02 3.26 7.35
CA ALA A 39 -3.92 2.27 7.96
C ALA A 39 -5.13 2.89 8.67
N ALA A 40 -4.98 4.09 9.25
CA ALA A 40 -6.08 4.80 9.91
C ALA A 40 -7.14 5.34 8.91
N ALA A 41 -6.76 5.55 7.65
CA ALA A 41 -7.63 6.04 6.59
C ALA A 41 -8.31 4.91 5.79
N VAL A 42 -7.81 3.68 5.88
CA VAL A 42 -8.40 2.53 5.20
C VAL A 42 -9.63 2.05 5.96
N PRO A 43 -10.82 1.98 5.32
CA PRO A 43 -12.00 1.44 5.96
C PRO A 43 -11.74 0.02 6.44
N ARG A 44 -12.13 -0.28 7.68
CA ARG A 44 -12.15 -1.67 8.14
C ARG A 44 -13.10 -2.46 7.25
N SER A 45 -12.69 -3.68 6.88
CA SER A 45 -13.62 -4.62 6.27
C SER A 45 -14.77 -4.84 7.26
N GLY A 46 -15.99 -4.44 6.87
CA GLY A 46 -17.18 -4.71 7.66
C GLY A 46 -17.49 -6.22 7.60
N ALA A 47 -18.05 -6.77 8.68
CA ALA A 47 -18.65 -8.10 8.62
C ALA A 47 -19.76 -8.09 7.56
N VAL A 48 -19.63 -8.98 6.57
CA VAL A 48 -20.68 -9.25 5.59
C VAL A 48 -21.75 -10.12 6.23
#